data_AF-A0A8T5BTK7-F1
#
_entry.id   AF-A0A8T5BTK7-F1
#
_cell.length_a   1.000
_cell.length_b   1.000
_cell.length_c   1.000
_cell.angle_alpha   90.00
_cell.angle_beta   90.00
_cell.angle_gamma   90.00
#
_symmetry.space_group_name_H-M   'P 1'
#
loop_
_entity.id
_entity.type
_entity.pdbx_description
1 polymer ?
#
loop_
_entity_poly.entity_id
_entity_poly.type
_entity_poly.pdbx_seq_one_letter_code
_entity_poly.pdbx_strand_id
1 'polypeptide(L)'
;MSEGLKASDILYAVIVPCIVALIIIAFPHYLAPALDPTLRAIVVYGLGEAILIIAVPMLFGLLWNQWAGGASGFLLGSIYALYVNDTFAASQLFTPDGMVGDISNLGYVVCAMLTGYIAGALNKGSLSFKRMLIAGLTGGIIGGIFLLFTQVISPFGMVTDIGYSLFITILPRIIYGIVIPAIAKVFSWYGLILRKS
;
A
#
# COMPACT_ATOMS: atom_id res chain seq x y z
N MET A 1 -1.09 33.90 22.03
CA MET A 1 -0.13 34.37 21.01
C MET A 1 -0.31 33.49 19.79
N SER A 2 -0.85 34.01 18.68
CA SER A 2 -0.82 33.29 17.41
C SER A 2 0.55 33.52 16.78
N GLU A 3 1.42 32.52 16.78
CA GLU A 3 2.63 32.58 15.95
C GLU A 3 2.20 32.66 14.49
N GLY A 4 2.56 33.76 13.81
CA GLY A 4 2.29 33.91 12.38
C GLY A 4 3.05 32.85 11.58
N LEU A 5 2.45 32.42 10.46
CA LEU A 5 3.06 31.49 9.49
C LEU A 5 4.45 32.00 9.06
N LYS A 6 5.49 31.20 9.30
CA LYS A 6 6.86 31.50 8.88
C LYS A 6 7.08 31.01 7.46
N ALA A 7 8.01 31.63 6.73
CA ALA A 7 8.40 31.18 5.40
C ALA A 7 8.91 29.72 5.39
N SER A 8 9.55 29.30 6.49
CA SER A 8 9.95 27.90 6.70
C SER A 8 8.75 26.95 6.71
N ASP A 9 7.63 27.37 7.30
CA ASP A 9 6.44 26.53 7.42
C ASP A 9 5.83 26.29 6.04
N ILE A 10 5.81 27.33 5.19
CA ILE A 10 5.38 27.22 3.78
C ILE A 10 6.32 26.32 2.98
N LEU A 11 7.64 26.47 3.15
CA LEU A 11 8.64 25.65 2.45
C LEU A 11 8.48 24.16 2.77
N TYR A 12 8.38 23.80 4.05
CA TYR A 12 8.33 22.40 4.48
C TYR A 12 6.93 21.78 4.36
N ALA A 13 5.85 22.56 4.47
CA ALA A 13 4.49 22.03 4.37
C ALA A 13 3.94 22.00 2.93
N VAL A 14 4.47 22.84 2.02
CA VAL A 14 3.93 22.95 0.65
C VAL A 14 5.00 22.62 -0.39
N ILE A 15 6.10 23.37 -0.43
CA ILE A 15 7.08 23.28 -1.53
C ILE A 15 7.75 21.90 -1.54
N VAL A 16 8.28 21.45 -0.40
CA VAL A 16 8.96 20.15 -0.32
C VAL A 16 8.02 18.99 -0.70
N PRO A 17 6.80 18.87 -0.13
CA PRO A 17 5.84 17.85 -0.57
C PRO A 17 5.47 17.93 -2.05
N CYS A 18 5.30 19.13 -2.62
CA CYS A 18 5.02 19.29 -4.05
C CYS A 18 6.17 18.78 -4.93
N ILE A 19 7.42 19.09 -4.59
CA ILE A 19 8.60 18.58 -5.30
C ILE A 19 8.65 17.06 -5.22
N VAL A 20 8.45 16.49 -4.02
CA VAL A 20 8.43 15.05 -3.82
C VAL A 20 7.29 14.40 -4.63
N ALA A 21 6.09 14.98 -4.63
CA ALA A 21 4.97 14.50 -5.42
C ALA A 21 5.28 14.51 -6.94
N LEU A 22 5.91 15.57 -7.44
CA LEU A 22 6.35 15.63 -8.83
C LEU A 22 7.39 14.56 -9.15
N ILE A 23 8.33 14.29 -8.25
CA ILE A 23 9.33 13.21 -8.42
C ILE A 23 8.62 11.84 -8.43
N ILE A 24 7.66 11.60 -7.54
CA ILE A 24 6.89 10.36 -7.49
C ILE A 24 6.14 10.10 -8.79
N ILE A 25 5.65 11.15 -9.47
CA ILE A 25 4.94 11.02 -10.75
C ILE A 25 5.92 10.89 -11.92
N ALA A 26 6.93 11.75 -11.98
CA ALA A 26 7.88 11.80 -13.08
C ALA A 26 8.75 10.53 -13.13
N PHE A 27 9.16 10.01 -11.98
CA PHE A 27 10.08 8.87 -11.92
C PHE A 27 9.52 7.62 -12.62
N PRO A 28 8.31 7.11 -12.29
CA PRO A 28 7.68 6.01 -13.05
C PRO A 28 7.51 6.32 -14.54
N HIS A 29 7.09 7.54 -14.88
CA HIS A 29 6.81 7.94 -16.26
C HIS A 29 8.06 7.85 -17.15
N TYR A 30 9.20 8.35 -16.66
CA TYR A 30 10.45 8.33 -17.42
C TYR A 30 11.25 7.04 -17.25
N LEU A 31 11.11 6.34 -16.12
CA LEU A 31 11.83 5.08 -15.89
C LEU A 31 11.19 3.91 -16.62
N ALA A 32 9.85 3.81 -16.64
CA ALA A 32 9.15 2.65 -17.18
C ALA A 32 9.50 2.33 -18.65
N PRO A 33 9.63 3.31 -19.58
CA PRO A 33 10.02 3.02 -20.96
C PRO A 33 11.47 2.52 -21.12
N ALA A 34 12.34 2.82 -20.16
CA ALA A 34 13.76 2.47 -20.19
C ALA A 34 14.07 1.09 -19.58
N LEU A 35 13.08 0.45 -18.94
CA LEU A 35 13.22 -0.87 -18.32
C LEU A 35 12.68 -1.96 -19.23
N ASP A 36 13.28 -3.14 -19.16
CA ASP A 36 12.68 -4.33 -19.78
C ASP A 36 11.33 -4.66 -19.10
N PRO A 37 10.45 -5.43 -19.78
CA PRO A 37 9.11 -5.71 -19.27
C PRO A 37 9.09 -6.34 -17.86
N THR A 38 10.09 -7.15 -17.51
CA THR A 38 10.18 -7.82 -16.20
C THR A 38 10.59 -6.83 -15.12
N LEU A 39 11.65 -6.05 -15.34
CA LEU A 39 12.06 -5.02 -14.38
C LEU A 39 10.99 -3.94 -14.22
N ARG A 40 10.29 -3.56 -15.29
CA ARG A 40 9.17 -2.63 -15.22
C ARG A 40 8.04 -3.17 -14.35
N ALA A 41 7.68 -4.45 -14.51
CA ALA A 41 6.67 -5.10 -13.68
C ALA A 41 7.02 -5.09 -12.19
N ILE A 42 8.29 -5.31 -11.85
CA ILE A 42 8.74 -5.37 -10.45
C ILE A 42 8.91 -3.97 -9.86
N VAL A 43 9.70 -3.12 -10.52
CA VAL A 43 10.21 -1.85 -9.95
C VAL A 43 9.20 -0.73 -10.04
N VAL A 44 8.29 -0.76 -11.02
CA VAL A 44 7.30 0.29 -11.22
C VAL A 44 5.94 -0.15 -10.69
N TYR A 45 5.37 -1.20 -11.28
CA TYR A 45 4.00 -1.62 -10.96
C TYR A 45 3.93 -2.36 -9.61
N GLY A 46 4.81 -3.34 -9.39
CA GLY A 46 4.86 -4.10 -8.14
C GLY A 46 5.25 -3.26 -6.93
N LEU A 47 6.17 -2.31 -7.11
CA LEU A 47 6.52 -1.35 -6.05
C LEU A 47 5.35 -0.41 -5.74
N GLY A 48 4.65 0.10 -6.76
CA GLY A 48 3.48 0.95 -6.59
C GLY A 48 2.37 0.24 -5.81
N GLU A 49 2.04 -1.00 -6.19
CA GLU A 49 1.09 -1.84 -5.44
C GLU A 49 1.53 -1.99 -3.98
N ALA A 50 2.79 -2.39 -3.78
CA ALA A 50 3.28 -2.66 -2.45
C ALA A 50 3.23 -1.43 -1.55
N ILE A 51 3.54 -0.25 -2.08
CA ILE A 51 3.50 0.99 -1.32
C ILE A 51 2.05 1.31 -0.90
N LEU A 52 1.13 1.31 -1.85
CA LEU A 52 -0.25 1.77 -1.66
C LEU A 52 -1.10 0.77 -0.87
N ILE A 53 -0.91 -0.53 -1.11
CA ILE A 53 -1.74 -1.59 -0.54
C ILE A 53 -1.16 -2.11 0.79
N ILE A 54 0.16 -2.11 0.95
CA ILE A 54 0.83 -2.80 2.06
C ILE A 54 1.58 -1.81 2.93
N ALA A 55 2.54 -1.09 2.36
CA ALA A 55 3.55 -0.34 3.10
C ALA A 55 2.94 0.79 3.92
N VAL A 56 2.20 1.68 3.26
CA VAL A 56 1.65 2.85 3.92
C VAL A 56 0.54 2.46 4.91
N PRO A 57 -0.45 1.62 4.56
CA PRO A 57 -1.46 1.18 5.52
C PRO A 57 -0.87 0.49 6.75
N MET A 58 0.12 -0.39 6.56
CA MET A 58 0.81 -1.07 7.66
C MET A 58 1.61 -0.08 8.51
N LEU A 59 2.33 0.86 7.89
CA LEU A 59 3.11 1.86 8.61
C LEU A 59 2.21 2.72 9.51
N PHE A 60 1.08 3.21 8.99
CA PHE A 60 0.09 3.95 9.78
C PHE A 60 -0.54 3.08 10.87
N GLY A 61 -0.83 1.82 10.58
CA GLY A 61 -1.31 0.85 11.57
C GLY A 61 -0.34 0.70 12.73
N LEU A 62 0.94 0.44 12.42
CA LEU A 62 1.98 0.19 13.42
C LEU A 62 2.34 1.42 14.25
N LEU A 63 2.45 2.60 13.62
CA LEU A 63 2.88 3.83 14.28
C LEU A 63 1.75 4.57 15.01
N TRP A 64 0.54 4.57 14.45
CA TRP A 64 -0.59 5.30 15.00
C TRP A 64 -1.59 4.37 15.70
N ASN A 65 -2.44 3.68 14.95
CA ASN A 65 -3.45 2.75 15.46
C ASN A 65 -4.20 2.04 14.32
N GLN A 66 -5.07 1.10 14.66
CA GLN A 66 -5.87 0.33 13.71
C GLN A 66 -6.75 1.20 12.79
N TRP A 67 -7.27 2.32 13.28
CA TRP A 67 -8.12 3.21 12.48
C TRP A 67 -7.30 4.02 11.48
N ALA A 68 -6.14 4.51 11.87
CA ALA A 68 -5.20 5.17 10.96
C ALA A 68 -4.73 4.21 9.86
N GLY A 69 -4.39 2.97 10.22
CA GLY A 69 -4.02 1.93 9.27
C GLY A 69 -5.17 1.54 8.33
N GLY A 70 -6.38 1.35 8.87
CA GLY A 70 -7.57 1.04 8.08
C GLY A 70 -7.99 2.17 7.13
N ALA A 71 -7.97 3.42 7.60
CA ALA A 71 -8.35 4.59 6.80
C ALA A 71 -7.34 4.89 5.68
N SER A 72 -6.04 4.80 5.97
CA SER A 72 -5.00 4.90 4.93
C SER A 72 -5.11 3.75 3.93
N GLY A 73 -5.40 2.53 4.40
CA GLY A 73 -5.73 1.39 3.54
C GLY A 73 -6.93 1.63 2.62
N PHE A 74 -8.02 2.19 3.14
CA PHE A 74 -9.19 2.53 2.33
C PHE A 74 -8.85 3.54 1.23
N LEU A 75 -8.16 4.64 1.58
CA LEU A 75 -7.82 5.70 0.63
C LEU A 75 -6.86 5.19 -0.46
N LEU A 76 -5.76 4.58 -0.06
CA LEU A 76 -4.71 4.14 -0.99
C LEU A 76 -5.13 2.90 -1.78
N GLY A 77 -5.87 2.00 -1.15
CA GLY A 77 -6.49 0.87 -1.82
C GLY A 77 -7.51 1.30 -2.87
N SER A 78 -8.30 2.34 -2.59
CA SER A 78 -9.23 2.92 -3.59
C SER A 78 -8.49 3.54 -4.76
N ILE A 79 -7.43 4.30 -4.51
CA ILE A 79 -6.59 4.89 -5.57
C ILE A 79 -5.97 3.79 -6.43
N TYR A 80 -5.45 2.72 -5.82
CA TYR A 80 -4.86 1.62 -6.56
C TYR A 80 -5.90 0.82 -7.36
N ALA A 81 -7.08 0.57 -6.80
CA ALA A 81 -8.17 -0.10 -7.52
C ALA A 81 -8.61 0.69 -8.76
N LEU A 82 -8.67 2.03 -8.66
CA LEU A 82 -8.93 2.92 -9.80
C LEU A 82 -7.80 2.85 -10.83
N TYR A 83 -6.54 2.87 -10.39
CA TYR A 83 -5.38 2.74 -11.26
C TYR A 83 -5.36 1.41 -12.03
N VAL A 84 -5.67 0.28 -11.36
CA VAL A 84 -5.78 -1.02 -12.00
C VAL A 84 -6.88 -1.00 -13.06
N ASN A 85 -8.08 -0.51 -12.71
CA ASN A 85 -9.18 -0.42 -13.66
C ASN A 85 -8.81 0.41 -14.91
N ASP A 86 -8.17 1.56 -14.73
CA ASP A 86 -7.69 2.41 -15.82
C ASP A 86 -6.63 1.71 -16.69
N THR A 87 -5.71 0.97 -16.07
CA THR A 87 -4.67 0.21 -16.78
C THR A 87 -5.26 -0.90 -17.65
N PHE A 88 -6.26 -1.63 -17.14
CA PHE A 88 -6.99 -2.60 -17.95
C PHE A 88 -7.78 -1.92 -19.08
N ALA A 89 -8.31 -0.70 -18.86
CA ALA A 89 -9.05 0.05 -19.87
C ALA A 89 -8.15 0.49 -21.01
N ALA A 90 -7.01 1.07 -20.67
CA ALA A 90 -6.01 1.53 -21.62
C ALA A 90 -5.40 0.38 -22.45
N SER A 91 -5.32 -0.83 -21.89
CA SER A 91 -4.78 -2.00 -22.59
C SER A 91 -5.77 -2.69 -23.53
N GLN A 92 -6.98 -2.15 -23.71
CA GLN A 92 -8.05 -2.74 -24.53
C GLN A 92 -8.36 -4.20 -24.18
N LEU A 93 -8.01 -4.63 -22.96
CA LEU A 93 -8.44 -5.91 -22.38
C LEU A 93 -9.92 -5.86 -21.94
N PHE A 94 -10.63 -4.81 -22.36
CA PHE A 94 -12.04 -4.57 -22.11
C PHE A 94 -12.91 -5.28 -23.13
N THR A 95 -13.77 -6.17 -22.64
CA THR A 95 -15.03 -6.53 -23.31
C THR A 95 -16.05 -5.41 -23.10
N PRO A 96 -17.21 -5.41 -23.81
CA PRO A 96 -18.28 -4.43 -23.60
C PRO A 96 -18.77 -4.29 -22.13
N ASP A 97 -18.46 -5.29 -21.30
CA ASP A 97 -18.66 -5.33 -19.86
C ASP A 97 -17.30 -5.38 -19.11
N GLY A 98 -16.32 -4.52 -19.41
CA GLY A 98 -14.95 -4.59 -18.85
C GLY A 98 -14.84 -4.60 -17.31
N MET A 99 -13.65 -4.41 -16.71
CA MET A 99 -13.50 -4.35 -15.22
C MET A 99 -14.40 -3.30 -14.54
N VAL A 100 -15.05 -2.43 -15.31
CA VAL A 100 -16.17 -1.58 -14.90
C VAL A 100 -17.33 -2.45 -14.41
N GLY A 101 -17.39 -2.65 -13.08
CA GLY A 101 -18.40 -3.47 -12.42
C GLY A 101 -17.85 -4.76 -11.80
N ASP A 102 -16.56 -5.07 -11.98
CA ASP A 102 -15.97 -6.22 -11.28
C ASP A 102 -15.80 -5.93 -9.79
N ILE A 103 -16.60 -6.62 -8.98
CA ILE A 103 -16.55 -6.53 -7.53
C ILE A 103 -15.21 -7.06 -6.96
N SER A 104 -14.48 -7.88 -7.71
CA SER A 104 -13.15 -8.37 -7.32
C SER A 104 -12.14 -7.24 -7.13
N ASN A 105 -12.33 -6.10 -7.80
CA ASN A 105 -11.45 -4.94 -7.69
C ASN A 105 -11.56 -4.26 -6.32
N LEU A 106 -12.67 -4.46 -5.59
CA LEU A 106 -12.77 -4.10 -4.17
C LEU A 106 -11.81 -4.90 -3.29
N GLY A 107 -11.30 -6.03 -3.78
CA GLY A 107 -10.25 -6.81 -3.15
C GLY A 107 -9.02 -5.98 -2.79
N TYR A 108 -8.60 -5.07 -3.68
CA TYR A 108 -7.48 -4.17 -3.39
C TYR A 108 -7.79 -3.22 -2.23
N VAL A 109 -9.00 -2.67 -2.20
CA VAL A 109 -9.44 -1.75 -1.13
C VAL A 109 -9.48 -2.47 0.21
N VAL A 110 -10.19 -3.60 0.27
CA VAL A 110 -10.42 -4.32 1.52
C VAL A 110 -9.13 -4.96 2.01
N CYS A 111 -8.28 -5.50 1.13
CA CYS A 111 -7.00 -6.07 1.57
C CYS A 111 -6.06 -5.00 2.17
N ALA A 112 -6.04 -3.79 1.61
CA ALA A 112 -5.24 -2.68 2.14
C ALA A 112 -5.77 -2.24 3.52
N MET A 113 -7.09 -2.12 3.66
CA MET A 113 -7.75 -1.82 4.93
C MET A 113 -7.42 -2.86 6.00
N LEU A 114 -7.57 -4.15 5.68
CA LEU A 114 -7.28 -5.25 6.59
C LEU A 114 -5.81 -5.26 7.00
N THR A 115 -4.90 -5.05 6.05
CA THR A 115 -3.45 -5.02 6.31
C THR A 115 -3.11 -3.96 7.36
N GLY A 116 -3.57 -2.73 7.16
CA GLY A 116 -3.30 -1.64 8.10
C GLY A 116 -4.05 -1.79 9.44
N TYR A 117 -5.32 -2.19 9.40
CA TYR A 117 -6.14 -2.35 10.60
C TYR A 117 -5.60 -3.45 11.51
N ILE A 118 -5.29 -4.63 10.96
CA ILE A 118 -4.75 -5.78 11.72
C ILE A 118 -3.39 -5.42 12.31
N ALA A 119 -2.51 -4.77 11.53
CA ALA A 119 -1.21 -4.34 12.01
C ALA A 119 -1.34 -3.40 13.22
N GLY A 120 -2.25 -2.43 13.18
CA GLY A 120 -2.48 -1.55 14.32
C GLY A 120 -3.16 -2.22 15.52
N ALA A 121 -4.16 -3.07 15.26
CA ALA A 121 -4.93 -3.75 16.29
C ALA A 121 -4.06 -4.75 17.09
N LEU A 122 -3.14 -5.43 16.42
CA LEU A 122 -2.20 -6.35 17.06
C LEU A 122 -1.05 -5.59 17.74
N ASN A 123 -0.54 -4.51 17.13
CA ASN A 123 0.56 -3.75 17.72
C ASN A 123 0.14 -3.01 19.00
N LYS A 124 -1.10 -2.51 19.08
CA LYS A 124 -1.66 -1.72 20.21
C LYS A 124 -0.71 -0.62 20.71
N GLY A 125 -0.02 0.06 19.79
CA GLY A 125 0.94 1.13 20.10
C GLY A 125 2.26 0.66 20.75
N SER A 126 2.59 -0.63 20.70
CA SER A 126 3.86 -1.13 21.21
C SER A 126 5.03 -0.73 20.32
N LEU A 127 6.15 -0.37 20.93
CA LEU A 127 7.41 -0.05 20.23
C LEU A 127 8.40 -1.22 20.22
N SER A 128 7.96 -2.40 20.70
CA SER A 128 8.77 -3.61 20.63
C SER A 128 8.82 -4.09 19.18
N PHE A 129 10.03 -4.16 18.61
CA PHE A 129 10.22 -4.61 17.23
C PHE A 129 9.61 -6.00 17.00
N LYS A 130 9.75 -6.93 17.96
CA LYS A 130 9.14 -8.26 17.90
C LYS A 130 7.62 -8.19 17.69
N ARG A 131 6.95 -7.28 18.39
CA ARG A 131 5.49 -7.15 18.29
C ARG A 131 5.06 -6.48 16.99
N MET A 132 5.81 -5.47 16.56
CA MET A 132 5.59 -4.82 15.26
C MET A 132 5.78 -5.81 14.11
N LEU A 133 6.79 -6.67 14.20
CA LEU A 133 7.08 -7.72 13.22
C LEU A 133 5.93 -8.72 13.12
N ILE A 134 5.45 -9.24 14.25
CA ILE A 134 4.31 -10.18 14.28
C ILE A 134 3.07 -9.50 13.71
N ALA A 135 2.77 -8.27 14.15
CA ALA A 135 1.62 -7.53 13.68
C ALA A 135 1.66 -7.23 12.17
N GLY A 136 2.83 -6.83 11.65
CA GLY A 136 3.06 -6.58 10.23
C GLY A 136 2.93 -7.85 9.39
N LEU A 137 3.57 -8.95 9.81
CA LEU A 137 3.45 -10.25 9.14
C LEU A 137 2.01 -10.75 9.10
N THR A 138 1.30 -10.71 10.23
CA THR A 138 -0.11 -11.14 10.27
C THR A 138 -0.98 -10.26 9.39
N GLY A 139 -0.84 -8.94 9.46
CA GLY A 139 -1.59 -8.01 8.60
C GLY A 139 -1.33 -8.26 7.12
N GLY A 140 -0.06 -8.37 6.73
CA GLY A 140 0.34 -8.66 5.35
C GLY A 140 -0.20 -9.99 4.85
N ILE A 141 -0.03 -11.08 5.59
CA ILE A 141 -0.49 -12.41 5.17
C ILE A 141 -2.01 -12.45 5.02
N ILE A 142 -2.76 -11.94 6.00
CA ILE A 142 -4.23 -11.94 5.94
C ILE A 142 -4.73 -11.06 4.79
N GLY A 143 -4.16 -9.87 4.60
CA GLY A 143 -4.47 -9.02 3.46
C GLY A 143 -4.18 -9.72 2.13
N GLY A 144 -3.03 -10.39 2.01
CA GLY A 144 -2.66 -11.13 0.81
C GLY A 144 -3.59 -12.31 0.49
N ILE A 145 -3.97 -13.10 1.51
CA ILE A 145 -4.93 -14.19 1.35
C ILE A 145 -6.29 -13.66 0.90
N PHE A 146 -6.75 -12.55 1.50
CA PHE A 146 -8.00 -11.92 1.11
C PHE A 146 -7.97 -11.47 -0.35
N LEU A 147 -6.89 -10.80 -0.77
CA LEU A 147 -6.76 -10.36 -2.15
C LEU A 147 -6.75 -11.54 -3.13
N LEU A 148 -5.96 -12.58 -2.84
CA LEU A 148 -5.90 -13.78 -3.67
C LEU A 148 -7.30 -14.39 -3.83
N PHE A 149 -8.06 -14.52 -2.74
CA PHE A 149 -9.41 -15.05 -2.79
C PHE A 149 -10.34 -14.21 -3.68
N THR A 150 -10.29 -12.88 -3.55
CA THR A 150 -11.09 -11.99 -4.41
C THR A 150 -10.69 -12.06 -5.88
N GLN A 151 -9.41 -12.23 -6.19
CA GLN A 151 -8.95 -12.34 -7.58
C GLN A 151 -9.27 -13.69 -8.22
N VAL A 152 -9.34 -14.78 -7.44
CA VAL A 152 -9.77 -16.11 -7.93
C VAL A 152 -11.22 -16.11 -8.40
N ILE A 153 -12.09 -15.33 -7.77
CA ILE A 153 -13.51 -15.23 -8.15
C ILE A 153 -13.76 -14.19 -9.25
N SER A 154 -12.72 -13.50 -9.73
CA SER A 154 -12.87 -12.51 -10.80
C SER A 154 -13.25 -13.17 -12.13
N PRO A 155 -14.30 -12.70 -12.82
CA PRO A 155 -14.69 -13.23 -14.12
C PRO A 155 -13.65 -12.95 -15.23
N PHE A 156 -12.67 -12.08 -14.98
CA PHE A 156 -11.61 -11.73 -15.93
C PHE A 156 -10.38 -12.63 -15.82
N GLY A 157 -10.40 -13.63 -14.92
CA GLY A 157 -9.29 -14.57 -14.78
C GLY A 157 -8.01 -13.88 -14.29
N MET A 158 -8.13 -12.94 -13.34
CA MET A 158 -6.96 -12.29 -12.71
C MET A 158 -5.99 -13.29 -12.07
N VAL A 159 -6.48 -14.48 -11.72
CA VAL A 159 -5.70 -15.64 -11.31
C VAL A 159 -5.96 -16.77 -12.31
N THR A 160 -4.94 -17.11 -13.10
CA THR A 160 -4.98 -18.23 -14.06
C THR A 160 -4.28 -19.48 -13.54
N ASP A 161 -3.28 -19.32 -12.66
CA ASP A 161 -2.58 -20.38 -11.94
C ASP A 161 -2.57 -20.05 -10.45
N ILE A 162 -3.28 -20.84 -9.63
CA ILE A 162 -3.40 -20.61 -8.19
C ILE A 162 -2.07 -20.75 -7.47
N GLY A 163 -1.23 -21.72 -7.85
CA GLY A 163 0.05 -21.96 -7.19
C GLY A 163 1.03 -20.81 -7.43
N TYR A 164 1.14 -20.38 -8.69
CA TYR A 164 1.94 -19.22 -9.05
C TYR A 164 1.39 -17.93 -8.43
N SER A 165 0.07 -17.71 -8.51
CA SER A 165 -0.60 -16.52 -7.99
C SER A 165 -0.48 -16.41 -6.47
N LEU A 166 -0.54 -17.53 -5.75
CA LEU A 166 -0.30 -17.55 -4.31
C LEU A 166 1.13 -17.08 -4.00
N PHE A 167 2.13 -17.55 -4.75
CA PHE A 167 3.51 -17.14 -4.57
C PHE A 167 3.70 -15.63 -4.83
N ILE A 168 3.27 -15.13 -6.00
CA ILE A 168 3.47 -13.72 -6.37
C ILE A 168 2.61 -12.75 -5.54
N THR A 169 1.47 -13.20 -5.01
CA THR A 169 0.64 -12.37 -4.15
C THR A 169 1.17 -12.37 -2.73
N ILE A 170 1.43 -13.53 -2.12
CA ILE A 170 1.79 -13.62 -0.69
C ILE A 170 3.23 -13.22 -0.42
N LEU A 171 4.19 -13.57 -1.28
CA LEU A 171 5.61 -13.31 -1.04
C LEU A 171 5.91 -11.81 -0.81
N PRO A 172 5.43 -10.87 -1.66
CA PRO A 172 5.60 -9.44 -1.39
C PRO A 172 4.99 -9.04 -0.04
N ARG A 173 3.79 -9.51 0.31
CA ARG A 173 3.18 -9.19 1.61
C ARG A 173 4.02 -9.66 2.79
N ILE A 174 4.68 -10.81 2.69
CA ILE A 174 5.63 -11.28 3.70
C ILE A 174 6.85 -10.36 3.77
N ILE A 175 7.46 -10.04 2.63
CA ILE A 175 8.64 -9.17 2.55
C ILE A 175 8.33 -7.81 3.18
N TYR A 176 7.25 -7.15 2.76
CA TYR A 176 6.82 -5.88 3.32
C TYR A 176 6.34 -6.00 4.77
N GLY A 177 5.76 -7.14 5.15
CA GLY A 177 5.46 -7.49 6.54
C GLY A 177 6.68 -7.57 7.45
N ILE A 178 7.90 -7.62 6.90
CA ILE A 178 9.17 -7.55 7.63
C ILE A 178 9.80 -6.16 7.51
N VAL A 179 9.89 -5.63 6.28
CA VAL A 179 10.54 -4.35 5.97
C VAL A 179 9.83 -3.18 6.67
N ILE A 180 8.51 -3.17 6.68
CA ILE A 180 7.74 -2.03 7.21
C ILE A 180 7.82 -1.94 8.73
N PRO A 181 7.72 -3.03 9.52
CA PRO A 181 8.06 -2.98 10.94
C PRO A 181 9.46 -2.44 11.24
N ALA A 182 10.46 -2.73 10.39
CA ALA A 182 11.81 -2.19 10.57
C ALA A 182 11.83 -0.68 10.33
N ILE A 183 11.20 -0.20 9.26
CA ILE A 183 11.05 1.24 8.97
C ILE A 183 10.28 1.94 10.09
N ALA A 184 9.15 1.38 10.50
CA ALA A 184 8.33 1.89 11.60
C ALA A 184 9.14 1.96 12.90
N LYS A 185 10.00 0.97 13.16
CA LYS A 185 10.88 0.99 14.33
C LYS A 185 11.89 2.15 14.26
N VAL A 186 12.47 2.41 13.10
CA VAL A 186 13.36 3.56 12.91
C VAL A 186 12.60 4.88 13.10
N PHE A 187 11.39 5.00 12.55
CA PHE A 187 10.55 6.18 12.69
C PHE A 187 10.18 6.44 14.15
N SER A 188 10.02 5.38 14.95
CA SER A 188 9.78 5.49 16.38
C SER A 188 10.91 6.17 17.16
N TRP A 189 12.15 6.09 16.68
CA TRP A 189 13.31 6.74 17.31
C TRP A 189 13.29 8.26 17.13
N TYR A 190 12.67 8.75 16.07
CA TYR A 190 12.57 10.18 15.76
C TYR A 190 11.29 10.85 16.30
N GLY A 191 10.53 10.14 17.13
CA GLY A 191 9.37 10.72 17.81
C GLY A 191 8.12 10.91 16.94
N LEU A 192 8.03 10.23 15.78
CA LEU A 192 6.87 10.28 14.87
C LEU A 192 5.62 9.53 15.38
N ILE A 193 5.46 9.37 16.70
CA ILE A 193 4.37 8.61 17.33
C ILE A 193 3.52 9.54 18.20
N LEU A 194 2.20 9.40 18.10
CA LEU A 194 1.29 10.00 19.08
C LEU A 194 1.56 9.38 20.45
N ARG A 195 2.13 10.17 21.37
CA ARG A 195 2.18 9.83 22.79
C ARG A 195 0.73 9.63 23.26
N LYS A 196 0.39 8.45 23.77
CA LYS A 196 -0.81 8.32 24.61
C LYS A 196 -0.62 9.29 25.79
N SER A 197 -1.42 10.36 25.82
CA SER A 197 -1.66 11.16 27.02
C SER A 197 -2.48 10.36 28.00
#